data_AF-A0A3S4SD10-F1
#
_entry.id   AF-A0A3S4SD10-F1
#
_cell.length_a   1.000
_cell.length_b   1.000
_cell.length_c   1.000
_cell.angle_alpha   90.00
_cell.angle_beta   90.00
_cell.angle_gamma   90.00
#
_symmetry.space_group_name_H-M   'P 1'
#
loop_
_entity.id
_entity.type
_entity.pdbx_description
1 polymer ?
#
loop_
_entity_poly.entity_id
_entity_poly.type
_entity_poly.pdbx_seq_one_letter_code
_entity_poly.pdbx_strand_id
1 'polypeptide(L)'
;MTQKNNENSADTAFADKQSISAIKAHGEKIVYAVIAVLLIFFGWQYYQKNYAKVDTVAADMYTNIATTDEQLLQVAQEGDKTAKAELAGKQEALFADIDKLVLEHDKTAYAWQALMIKARRQVAVNDLPAAVTTLNQAVSVAQLVGDDGLLAMSKIRYGRAMLANNDVEGALSIANESLPEAFEASRQELLGDVYMAKNDSESAKKAYSTAWELMRERQENRAVLALKLQSLGVRAEPIKVLSAAPTAQNQTNQQ
;
A
#
# COMPACT_ATOMS: atom_id res chain seq x y z
N MET A 1 -82.07 -25.54 -20.99
CA MET A 1 -82.42 -24.49 -20.01
C MET A 1 -81.37 -24.54 -18.92
N THR A 2 -80.47 -23.55 -18.89
CA THR A 2 -79.37 -23.51 -17.91
C THR A 2 -79.26 -22.09 -17.38
N GLN A 3 -79.51 -21.91 -16.08
CA GLN A 3 -79.16 -20.71 -15.33
C GLN A 3 -77.68 -20.75 -14.92
N LYS A 4 -77.03 -19.58 -14.92
CA LYS A 4 -75.91 -19.08 -14.09
C LYS A 4 -75.37 -17.84 -14.82
N ASN A 5 -74.93 -16.74 -14.23
CA ASN A 5 -74.96 -16.19 -12.89
C ASN A 5 -74.53 -14.71 -13.05
N ASN A 6 -74.98 -13.87 -12.13
CA ASN A 6 -74.70 -12.44 -11.98
C ASN A 6 -73.29 -12.21 -11.37
N GLU A 7 -72.85 -10.94 -11.42
CA GLU A 7 -71.84 -10.27 -10.57
C GLU A 7 -70.36 -10.34 -11.01
N ASN A 8 -69.89 -9.30 -11.71
CA ASN A 8 -68.54 -8.75 -11.47
C ASN A 8 -68.30 -7.36 -12.09
N SER A 9 -68.96 -6.33 -11.57
CA SER A 9 -68.73 -4.93 -11.98
C SER A 9 -68.63 -3.93 -10.81
N ALA A 10 -68.45 -4.42 -9.58
CA ALA A 10 -68.36 -3.58 -8.38
C ALA A 10 -66.96 -3.53 -7.72
N ASP A 11 -66.04 -4.44 -8.04
CA ASP A 11 -64.78 -4.58 -7.28
C ASP A 11 -63.62 -3.67 -7.74
N THR A 12 -63.74 -2.95 -8.85
CA THR A 12 -62.69 -2.03 -9.32
C THR A 12 -62.83 -0.59 -8.82
N ALA A 13 -63.91 -0.24 -8.12
CA ALA A 13 -64.18 1.13 -7.67
C ALA A 13 -63.86 1.41 -6.19
N PHE A 14 -63.69 0.36 -5.36
CA PHE A 14 -63.44 0.52 -3.92
C PHE A 14 -61.95 0.68 -3.57
N ALA A 15 -61.04 0.23 -4.44
CA ALA A 15 -59.60 0.43 -4.26
C ALA A 15 -59.14 1.87 -4.52
N ASP A 16 -59.99 2.72 -5.13
CA ASP A 16 -59.60 4.05 -5.60
C ASP A 16 -60.02 5.18 -4.63
N LYS A 17 -61.19 5.12 -4.00
CA LYS A 17 -61.64 6.19 -3.09
C LYS A 17 -61.00 6.14 -1.70
N GLN A 18 -60.78 4.96 -1.15
CA GLN A 18 -60.24 4.79 0.20
C GLN A 18 -58.73 5.07 0.24
N SER A 19 -58.00 4.62 -0.79
CA SER A 19 -56.58 4.92 -1.00
C SER A 19 -56.34 6.43 -1.24
N ILE A 20 -57.19 7.10 -2.04
CA ILE A 20 -57.10 8.55 -2.28
C ILE A 20 -57.41 9.37 -1.02
N SER A 21 -58.33 8.91 -0.16
CA SER A 21 -58.65 9.61 1.10
C SER A 21 -57.51 9.56 2.12
N ALA A 22 -56.78 8.44 2.20
CA ALA A 22 -55.60 8.29 3.07
C ALA A 22 -54.42 9.16 2.58
N ILE A 23 -54.24 9.26 1.26
CA ILE A 23 -53.28 10.18 0.65
C ILE A 23 -53.66 11.64 0.90
N LYS A 24 -54.95 12.00 0.96
CA LYS A 24 -55.37 13.37 1.26
C LYS A 24 -55.18 13.78 2.72
N ALA A 25 -55.33 12.85 3.66
CA ALA A 25 -55.21 13.12 5.10
C ALA A 25 -53.76 13.11 5.62
N HIS A 26 -52.88 12.33 4.99
CA HIS A 26 -51.48 12.18 5.40
C HIS A 26 -50.48 12.34 4.26
N GLY A 27 -50.91 12.88 3.12
CA GLY A 27 -50.09 13.03 1.91
C GLY A 27 -48.80 13.79 2.15
N GLU A 28 -48.83 14.82 3.01
CA GLU A 28 -47.64 15.54 3.43
C GLU A 28 -46.61 14.62 4.11
N LYS A 29 -47.05 13.76 5.04
CA LYS A 29 -46.19 12.80 5.75
C LYS A 29 -45.68 11.68 4.83
N ILE A 30 -46.53 11.23 3.90
CA ILE A 30 -46.15 10.22 2.89
C ILE A 30 -45.08 10.79 1.97
N VAL A 31 -45.21 12.05 1.53
CA VAL A 31 -44.19 12.73 0.72
C VAL A 31 -42.87 12.83 1.48
N TYR A 32 -42.89 13.23 2.76
CA TYR A 32 -41.66 13.26 3.57
C TYR A 32 -41.02 11.89 3.76
N ALA A 33 -41.82 10.84 3.98
CA ALA A 33 -41.31 9.46 4.09
C ALA A 33 -40.68 8.97 2.79
N VAL A 34 -41.30 9.26 1.64
CA VAL A 34 -40.76 8.92 0.32
C VAL A 34 -39.45 9.67 0.06
N ILE A 35 -39.38 10.97 0.36
CA ILE A 35 -38.15 11.75 0.22
C ILE A 35 -37.04 11.18 1.11
N ALA A 36 -37.34 10.81 2.35
CA ALA A 36 -36.35 10.22 3.26
C ALA A 36 -35.78 8.89 2.71
N VAL A 37 -36.64 8.01 2.20
CA VAL A 37 -36.21 6.75 1.57
C VAL A 37 -35.36 7.02 0.32
N LEU A 38 -35.73 7.99 -0.52
CA LEU A 38 -34.96 8.36 -1.70
C LEU A 38 -33.59 8.93 -1.33
N LEU A 39 -33.50 9.78 -0.30
CA LEU A 39 -32.22 10.32 0.17
C LEU A 39 -31.31 9.23 0.71
N ILE A 40 -31.84 8.25 1.46
CA ILE A 40 -31.07 7.10 1.94
C ILE A 40 -30.60 6.24 0.77
N PHE A 41 -31.50 5.91 -0.17
CA PHE A 41 -31.19 5.06 -1.32
C PHE A 41 -30.16 5.70 -2.26
N PHE A 42 -30.37 6.96 -2.65
CA PHE A 42 -29.45 7.68 -3.52
C PHE A 42 -28.16 8.06 -2.80
N GLY A 43 -28.20 8.34 -1.50
CA GLY A 43 -27.02 8.56 -0.68
C GLY A 43 -26.14 7.30 -0.63
N TRP A 44 -26.74 6.13 -0.40
CA TRP A 44 -26.05 4.84 -0.41
C TRP A 44 -25.51 4.46 -1.79
N GLN A 45 -26.31 4.65 -2.85
CA GLN A 45 -25.86 4.40 -4.23
C GLN A 45 -24.72 5.33 -4.66
N TYR A 46 -24.79 6.61 -4.31
CA TYR A 46 -23.71 7.56 -4.58
C TYR A 46 -22.43 7.16 -3.87
N TYR A 47 -22.53 6.81 -2.58
CA TYR A 47 -21.41 6.29 -1.79
C TYR A 47 -20.81 5.05 -2.48
N GLN A 48 -21.60 4.02 -2.75
CA GLN A 48 -21.10 2.77 -3.34
C GLN A 48 -20.46 2.96 -4.72
N LYS A 49 -21.03 3.83 -5.57
CA LYS A 49 -20.51 4.10 -6.92
C LYS A 49 -19.20 4.88 -6.93
N ASN A 50 -18.94 5.72 -5.92
CA ASN A 50 -17.74 6.54 -5.84
C ASN A 50 -16.56 5.81 -5.17
N TYR A 51 -16.82 4.88 -4.24
CA TYR A 51 -15.74 4.15 -3.56
C TYR A 51 -15.33 2.86 -4.28
N ALA A 52 -16.26 2.10 -4.86
CA ALA A 52 -15.93 0.80 -5.46
C ALA A 52 -15.22 0.87 -6.84
N LYS A 53 -15.29 2.01 -7.55
CA LYS A 53 -14.69 2.16 -8.89
C LYS A 53 -13.25 2.67 -8.89
N VAL A 54 -12.86 3.38 -7.83
CA VAL A 54 -11.52 3.99 -7.72
C VAL A 54 -10.48 2.88 -7.58
N ASP A 55 -10.76 1.86 -6.78
CA ASP A 55 -9.83 0.76 -6.54
C ASP A 55 -9.59 -0.10 -7.79
N THR A 56 -10.63 -0.33 -8.62
CA THR A 56 -10.48 -1.15 -9.84
C THR A 56 -9.65 -0.45 -10.91
N VAL A 57 -9.85 0.86 -11.11
CA VAL A 57 -9.08 1.63 -12.12
C VAL A 57 -7.62 1.77 -11.67
N ALA A 58 -7.38 2.10 -10.39
CA ALA A 58 -6.04 2.17 -9.84
C ALA A 58 -5.30 0.83 -9.94
N ALA A 59 -6.01 -0.29 -9.70
CA ALA A 59 -5.45 -1.63 -9.85
C ALA A 59 -5.07 -1.97 -11.30
N ASP A 60 -5.92 -1.62 -12.27
CA ASP A 60 -5.62 -1.84 -13.70
C ASP A 60 -4.40 -1.02 -14.14
N MET A 61 -4.34 0.26 -13.74
CA MET A 61 -3.18 1.12 -13.98
C MET A 61 -1.91 0.53 -13.36
N TYR A 62 -1.99 0.09 -12.10
CA TYR A 62 -0.87 -0.54 -11.42
C TYR A 62 -0.43 -1.85 -12.09
N THR A 63 -1.35 -2.66 -12.59
CA THR A 63 -1.04 -3.89 -13.32
C THR A 63 -0.18 -3.58 -14.56
N ASN A 64 -0.55 -2.55 -15.32
CA ASN A 64 0.24 -2.10 -16.48
C ASN A 64 1.63 -1.59 -16.08
N ILE A 65 1.72 -0.82 -15.00
CA ILE A 65 3.00 -0.35 -14.41
C ILE A 65 3.87 -1.55 -14.03
N ALA A 66 3.32 -2.54 -13.32
CA ALA A 66 4.05 -3.72 -12.88
C ALA A 66 4.54 -4.58 -14.05
N THR A 67 3.70 -4.80 -15.07
CA THR A 67 4.12 -5.51 -16.30
C THR A 67 5.24 -4.77 -17.03
N THR A 68 5.15 -3.44 -17.11
CA THR A 68 6.18 -2.62 -17.76
C THR A 68 7.49 -2.63 -16.96
N ASP A 69 7.41 -2.58 -15.63
CA ASP A 69 8.56 -2.73 -14.72
C ASP A 69 9.27 -4.07 -14.94
N GLU A 70 8.52 -5.17 -15.05
CA GLU A 70 9.07 -6.51 -15.30
C GLU A 70 9.77 -6.60 -16.66
N GLN A 71 9.15 -6.10 -17.72
CA GLN A 71 9.75 -6.07 -19.06
C GLN A 71 11.07 -5.30 -19.08
N LEU A 72 11.12 -4.15 -18.38
CA LEU A 72 12.34 -3.36 -18.27
C LEU A 72 13.45 -4.09 -17.49
N LEU A 73 13.10 -4.89 -16.48
CA LEU A 73 14.08 -5.72 -15.76
C LEU A 73 14.67 -6.81 -16.65
N GLN A 74 13.87 -7.41 -17.54
CA GLN A 74 14.34 -8.43 -18.48
C GLN A 74 15.33 -7.84 -19.50
N VAL A 75 14.99 -6.72 -20.13
CA VAL A 75 15.86 -6.06 -21.12
C VAL A 75 17.18 -5.58 -20.50
N ALA A 76 17.18 -5.17 -19.24
CA ALA A 76 18.40 -4.77 -18.54
C ALA A 76 19.42 -5.93 -18.38
N GLN A 77 18.96 -7.19 -18.38
CA GLN A 77 19.83 -8.37 -18.29
C GLN A 77 20.44 -8.76 -19.64
N GLU A 78 19.83 -8.37 -20.76
CA GLU A 78 20.22 -8.81 -22.11
C GLU A 78 21.42 -8.03 -22.71
N GLY A 79 21.85 -6.94 -22.08
CA GLY A 79 23.20 -6.38 -22.24
C GLY A 79 23.53 -5.65 -23.55
N ASP A 80 22.60 -5.53 -24.51
CA ASP A 80 22.86 -4.83 -25.78
C ASP A 80 22.84 -3.30 -25.65
N LYS A 81 23.75 -2.60 -26.34
CA LYS A 81 23.86 -1.12 -26.31
C LYS A 81 22.67 -0.44 -26.99
N THR A 82 22.10 -1.05 -28.01
CA THR A 82 20.86 -0.60 -28.68
C THR A 82 19.67 -0.63 -27.73
N ALA A 83 19.66 -1.59 -26.80
CA ALA A 83 18.62 -1.72 -25.79
C ALA A 83 18.63 -0.58 -24.75
N LYS A 84 19.75 0.14 -24.53
CA LYS A 84 19.83 1.21 -23.52
C LYS A 84 19.01 2.46 -23.84
N ALA A 85 19.01 2.89 -25.11
CA ALA A 85 18.23 4.07 -25.52
C ALA A 85 16.72 3.77 -25.50
N GLU A 86 16.35 2.57 -25.91
CA GLU A 86 14.97 2.07 -25.79
C GLU A 86 14.55 1.92 -24.32
N LEU A 87 15.47 1.50 -23.44
CA LEU A 87 15.25 1.42 -21.99
C LEU A 87 14.91 2.78 -21.38
N ALA A 88 15.62 3.83 -21.80
CA ALA A 88 15.41 5.18 -21.28
C ALA A 88 14.01 5.70 -21.64
N GLY A 89 13.57 5.55 -22.89
CA GLY A 89 12.22 5.95 -23.31
C GLY A 89 11.12 5.14 -22.62
N LYS A 90 11.31 3.83 -22.46
CA LYS A 90 10.37 2.98 -21.70
C LYS A 90 10.32 3.33 -20.21
N GLN A 91 11.45 3.70 -19.61
CA GLN A 91 11.50 4.14 -18.22
C GLN A 91 10.80 5.49 -18.03
N GLU A 92 10.95 6.43 -18.96
CA GLU A 92 10.24 7.71 -18.93
C GLU A 92 8.73 7.50 -19.03
N ALA A 93 8.27 6.65 -19.95
CA ALA A 93 6.86 6.27 -20.05
C ALA A 93 6.34 5.62 -18.76
N LEU A 94 7.09 4.68 -18.18
CA LEU A 94 6.76 4.06 -16.89
C LEU A 94 6.61 5.13 -15.79
N PHE A 95 7.52 6.10 -15.73
CA PHE A 95 7.45 7.15 -14.71
C PHE A 95 6.25 8.07 -14.94
N ALA A 96 5.90 8.38 -16.18
CA ALA A 96 4.70 9.14 -16.51
C ALA A 96 3.41 8.39 -16.10
N ASP A 97 3.34 7.08 -16.31
CA ASP A 97 2.20 6.25 -15.86
C ASP A 97 2.09 6.22 -14.33
N ILE A 98 3.22 6.12 -13.63
CA ILE A 98 3.28 6.20 -12.17
C ILE A 98 2.78 7.57 -11.68
N ASP A 99 3.28 8.66 -12.28
CA ASP A 99 2.88 10.01 -11.90
C ASP A 99 1.40 10.26 -12.15
N LYS A 100 0.85 9.72 -13.25
CA LYS A 100 -0.58 9.75 -13.54
C LYS A 100 -1.39 8.99 -12.49
N LEU A 101 -0.97 7.76 -12.14
CA LEU A 101 -1.64 6.97 -11.09
C LEU A 101 -1.65 7.72 -9.76
N VAL A 102 -0.54 8.34 -9.38
CA VAL A 102 -0.47 9.11 -8.13
C VAL A 102 -1.35 10.37 -8.20
N LEU A 103 -1.35 11.09 -9.33
CA LEU A 103 -2.20 12.27 -9.49
C LEU A 103 -3.70 11.95 -9.41
N GLU A 104 -4.13 10.84 -10.02
CA GLU A 104 -5.54 10.46 -10.12
C GLU A 104 -6.03 9.63 -8.90
N HIS A 105 -5.12 8.95 -8.20
CA HIS A 105 -5.44 7.94 -7.18
C HIS A 105 -4.49 7.95 -5.95
N ASP A 106 -4.05 9.12 -5.49
CA ASP A 106 -3.14 9.34 -4.34
C ASP A 106 -3.57 8.73 -3.00
N LYS A 107 -4.83 8.33 -2.85
CA LYS A 107 -5.38 7.68 -1.64
C LYS A 107 -5.40 6.16 -1.70
N THR A 108 -4.71 5.57 -2.69
CA THR A 108 -4.67 4.11 -2.87
C THR A 108 -3.31 3.52 -2.52
N ALA A 109 -3.31 2.29 -2.00
CA ALA A 109 -2.08 1.52 -1.82
C ALA A 109 -1.36 1.26 -3.15
N TYR A 110 -2.10 1.24 -4.28
CA TYR A 110 -1.53 1.11 -5.63
C TYR A 110 -0.65 2.30 -6.02
N ALA A 111 -1.08 3.53 -5.73
CA ALA A 111 -0.26 4.72 -5.93
C ALA A 111 1.03 4.67 -5.09
N TRP A 112 0.91 4.22 -3.83
CA TRP A 112 2.08 4.01 -2.97
C TRP A 112 3.04 2.96 -3.57
N GLN A 113 2.53 1.79 -3.98
CA GLN A 113 3.34 0.71 -4.57
C GLN A 113 4.06 1.18 -5.86
N ALA A 114 3.37 1.96 -6.69
CA ALA A 114 3.94 2.53 -7.91
C ALA A 114 5.11 3.49 -7.62
N LEU A 115 5.00 4.34 -6.59
CA LEU A 115 6.12 5.19 -6.14
C LEU A 115 7.30 4.36 -5.65
N MET A 116 7.06 3.22 -5.00
CA MET A 116 8.14 2.31 -4.59
C MET A 116 8.90 1.71 -5.78
N ILE A 117 8.21 1.43 -6.89
CA ILE A 117 8.83 1.00 -8.15
C ILE A 117 9.72 2.12 -8.72
N LYS A 118 9.18 3.34 -8.83
CA LYS A 118 9.92 4.52 -9.33
C LYS A 118 11.17 4.79 -8.51
N ALA A 119 11.06 4.81 -7.18
CA ALA A 119 12.20 5.03 -6.29
C ALA A 119 13.28 3.94 -6.42
N ARG A 120 12.88 2.66 -6.53
CA ARG A 120 13.82 1.55 -6.73
C ARG A 120 14.63 1.74 -8.01
N ARG A 121 13.99 2.14 -9.11
CA ARG A 121 14.66 2.39 -10.38
C ARG A 121 15.62 3.56 -10.32
N GLN A 122 15.20 4.67 -9.71
CA GLN A 122 16.05 5.84 -9.50
C GLN A 122 17.31 5.48 -8.70
N VAL A 123 17.17 4.72 -7.62
CA VAL A 123 18.33 4.19 -6.86
C VAL A 123 19.21 3.28 -7.72
N ALA A 124 18.63 2.39 -8.53
CA ALA A 124 19.38 1.45 -9.37
C ALA A 124 20.24 2.15 -10.44
N VAL A 125 19.81 3.32 -10.92
CA VAL A 125 20.59 4.15 -11.86
C VAL A 125 21.40 5.26 -11.17
N ASN A 126 21.51 5.20 -9.84
CA ASN A 126 22.23 6.17 -9.00
C ASN A 126 21.68 7.61 -9.07
N ASP A 127 20.40 7.78 -9.45
CA ASP A 127 19.68 9.05 -9.34
C ASP A 127 19.07 9.21 -7.94
N LEU A 128 19.98 9.38 -6.96
CA LEU A 128 19.62 9.49 -5.55
C LEU A 128 18.77 10.74 -5.23
N PRO A 129 19.03 11.93 -5.81
CA PRO A 129 18.16 13.10 -5.61
C PRO A 129 16.71 12.85 -6.04
N ALA A 130 16.50 12.19 -7.18
CA ALA A 130 15.15 11.86 -7.63
C ALA A 130 14.51 10.78 -6.74
N ALA A 131 15.28 9.78 -6.27
CA ALA A 131 14.78 8.78 -5.33
C ALA A 131 14.32 9.39 -4.00
N VAL A 132 15.07 10.35 -3.46
CA VAL A 132 14.68 11.12 -2.25
C VAL A 132 13.35 11.82 -2.47
N THR A 133 13.18 12.48 -3.62
CA THR A 133 11.93 13.18 -3.98
C THR A 133 10.75 12.22 -4.07
N THR A 134 10.90 11.12 -4.80
CA THR A 134 9.86 10.09 -4.96
C THR A 134 9.48 9.44 -3.63
N LEU A 135 10.45 9.15 -2.76
CA LEU A 135 10.19 8.54 -1.46
C LEU A 135 9.51 9.51 -0.49
N ASN A 136 9.81 10.81 -0.58
CA ASN A 136 9.05 11.83 0.15
C ASN A 136 7.59 11.88 -0.33
N GLN A 137 7.35 11.78 -1.64
CA GLN A 137 5.98 11.66 -2.17
C GLN A 137 5.29 10.38 -1.67
N ALA A 138 6.02 9.27 -1.53
CA ALA A 138 5.49 8.03 -0.96
C ALA A 138 5.17 8.15 0.55
N VAL A 139 5.87 9.02 1.30
CA VAL A 139 5.49 9.39 2.66
C VAL A 139 4.14 10.11 2.65
N SER A 140 3.97 11.12 1.79
CA SER A 140 2.71 11.86 1.66
C SER A 140 1.54 10.97 1.26
N VAL A 141 1.72 10.10 0.27
CA VAL A 141 0.70 9.13 -0.16
C VAL A 141 0.35 8.16 0.96
N ALA A 142 1.34 7.64 1.70
CA ALA A 142 1.06 6.76 2.83
C ALA A 142 0.25 7.45 3.95
N GLN A 143 0.50 8.74 4.20
CA GLN A 143 -0.33 9.54 5.13
C GLN A 143 -1.78 9.68 4.63
N LEU A 144 -1.98 9.87 3.32
CA LEU A 144 -3.32 9.97 2.72
C LEU A 144 -4.08 8.64 2.76
N VAL A 145 -3.38 7.52 2.58
CA VAL A 145 -3.95 6.16 2.74
C VAL A 145 -4.33 5.90 4.20
N GLY A 146 -3.60 6.48 5.15
CA GLY A 146 -3.86 6.31 6.59
C GLY A 146 -3.38 4.96 7.14
N ASP A 147 -2.35 4.37 6.52
CA ASP A 147 -1.73 3.12 6.98
C ASP A 147 -0.37 3.41 7.63
N ASP A 148 -0.30 3.20 8.94
CA ASP A 148 0.91 3.45 9.74
C ASP A 148 2.09 2.57 9.33
N GLY A 149 1.83 1.37 8.81
CA GLY A 149 2.86 0.45 8.32
C GLY A 149 3.49 0.94 7.02
N LEU A 150 2.66 1.36 6.06
CA LEU A 150 3.13 2.00 4.82
C LEU A 150 3.89 3.29 5.13
N LEU A 151 3.38 4.11 6.07
CA LEU A 151 4.03 5.35 6.48
C LEU A 151 5.41 5.09 7.09
N ALA A 152 5.50 4.15 8.03
CA ALA A 152 6.77 3.79 8.67
C ALA A 152 7.78 3.24 7.65
N MET A 153 7.32 2.38 6.74
CA MET A 153 8.16 1.84 5.66
C MET A 153 8.64 2.94 4.71
N SER A 154 7.78 3.87 4.30
CA SER A 154 8.15 5.01 3.47
C SER A 154 9.20 5.87 4.16
N LYS A 155 9.00 6.21 5.43
CA LYS A 155 9.94 7.02 6.22
C LYS A 155 11.31 6.37 6.31
N ILE A 156 11.39 5.09 6.69
CA ILE A 156 12.68 4.38 6.77
C ILE A 156 13.41 4.39 5.43
N ARG A 157 12.70 4.13 4.32
CA ARG A 157 13.30 4.13 2.99
C ARG A 157 13.71 5.53 2.54
N TYR A 158 12.91 6.54 2.86
CA TYR A 158 13.23 7.95 2.62
C TYR A 158 14.51 8.35 3.35
N GLY A 159 14.63 8.07 4.65
CA GLY A 159 15.85 8.33 5.42
C GLY A 159 17.08 7.59 4.87
N ARG A 160 16.93 6.34 4.40
CA ARG A 160 18.02 5.61 3.72
C ARG A 160 18.44 6.26 2.41
N ALA A 161 17.49 6.76 1.62
CA ALA A 161 17.79 7.46 0.37
C ALA A 161 18.48 8.81 0.64
N MET A 162 18.06 9.54 1.68
CA MET A 162 18.73 10.76 2.14
C MET A 162 20.18 10.47 2.53
N LEU A 163 20.41 9.42 3.33
CA LEU A 163 21.74 9.01 3.73
C LEU A 163 22.62 8.64 2.53
N ALA A 164 22.09 7.86 1.57
CA ALA A 164 22.78 7.53 0.33
C ALA A 164 23.11 8.78 -0.50
N ASN A 165 22.22 9.77 -0.49
CA ASN A 165 22.40 11.08 -1.12
C ASN A 165 23.30 12.04 -0.30
N ASN A 166 24.02 11.54 0.70
CA ASN A 166 24.88 12.30 1.63
C ASN A 166 24.15 13.32 2.52
N ASP A 167 22.82 13.26 2.60
CA ASP A 167 22.04 14.05 3.56
C ASP A 167 21.93 13.32 4.90
N VAL A 168 23.05 13.34 5.63
CA VAL A 168 23.21 12.66 6.92
C VAL A 168 22.30 13.24 7.99
N GLU A 169 22.14 14.57 8.04
CA GLU A 169 21.34 15.24 9.06
C GLU A 169 19.84 15.04 8.82
N GLY A 170 19.39 15.06 7.56
CA GLY A 170 18.02 14.72 7.22
C GLY A 170 17.69 13.25 7.52
N ALA A 171 18.61 12.32 7.20
CA ALA A 171 18.46 10.91 7.58
C ALA A 171 18.41 10.72 9.11
N LEU A 172 19.22 11.47 9.86
CA LEU A 172 19.19 11.48 11.33
C LEU A 172 17.84 11.96 11.86
N SER A 173 17.28 13.02 11.27
CA SER A 173 15.96 13.52 11.64
C SER A 173 14.90 12.44 11.52
N ILE A 174 14.85 11.74 10.38
CA ILE A 174 13.92 10.63 10.14
C ILE A 174 14.13 9.49 11.13
N ALA A 175 15.39 9.13 11.41
CA ALA A 175 15.74 8.03 12.33
C ALA A 175 15.35 8.32 13.79
N ASN A 176 15.19 9.59 14.16
CA ASN A 176 14.76 10.01 15.50
C ASN A 176 13.25 10.12 15.64
N GLU A 177 12.48 9.98 14.56
CA GLU A 177 11.02 9.99 14.64
C GLU A 177 10.49 8.73 15.34
N SER A 178 9.40 8.89 16.09
CA SER A 178 8.69 7.73 16.63
C SER A 178 7.97 6.98 15.50
N LEU A 179 8.29 5.70 15.35
CA LEU A 179 7.61 4.78 14.43
C LEU A 179 6.86 3.70 15.23
N PRO A 180 5.87 3.01 14.63
CA PRO A 180 5.22 1.88 15.27
C PRO A 180 6.24 0.83 15.72
N GLU A 181 5.97 0.15 16.83
CA GLU A 181 6.91 -0.78 17.47
C GLU A 181 7.46 -1.84 16.51
N ALA A 182 6.62 -2.36 15.60
CA ALA A 182 7.02 -3.31 14.56
C ALA A 182 8.19 -2.82 13.70
N PHE A 183 8.39 -1.52 13.55
CA PHE A 183 9.45 -0.91 12.73
C PHE A 183 10.66 -0.46 13.54
N GLU A 184 10.65 -0.58 14.86
CA GLU A 184 11.71 -0.11 15.76
C GLU A 184 13.09 -0.63 15.37
N ALA A 185 13.21 -1.93 15.12
CA ALA A 185 14.48 -2.53 14.72
C ALA A 185 15.01 -1.94 13.40
N SER A 186 14.13 -1.64 12.45
CA SER A 186 14.53 -1.02 11.17
C SER A 186 14.87 0.46 11.35
N ARG A 187 14.24 1.17 12.29
CA ARG A 187 14.60 2.53 12.70
C ARG A 187 16.00 2.55 13.34
N GLN A 188 16.26 1.65 14.28
CA GLN A 188 17.57 1.50 14.92
C GLN A 188 18.66 1.13 13.92
N GLU A 189 18.36 0.29 12.93
CA GLU A 189 19.29 0.00 11.85
C GLU A 189 19.61 1.25 11.02
N LEU A 190 18.61 2.06 10.65
CA LEU A 190 18.85 3.34 9.97
C LEU A 190 19.69 4.29 10.84
N LEU A 191 19.39 4.38 12.14
CA LEU A 191 20.14 5.22 13.07
C LEU A 191 21.61 4.78 13.16
N GLY A 192 21.86 3.46 13.18
CA GLY A 192 23.22 2.92 13.11
C GLY A 192 23.94 3.30 11.81
N ASP A 193 23.25 3.19 10.67
CA ASP A 193 23.79 3.59 9.35
C ASP A 193 24.15 5.09 9.32
N VAL A 194 23.33 5.93 9.94
CA VAL A 194 23.60 7.37 10.09
C VAL A 194 24.84 7.60 10.97
N TYR A 195 24.98 6.92 12.11
CA TYR A 195 26.17 7.06 12.96
C TYR A 195 27.44 6.57 12.27
N MET A 196 27.36 5.52 11.46
CA MET A 196 28.47 5.09 10.61
C MET A 196 28.91 6.20 9.65
N ALA A 197 27.98 6.88 8.99
CA ALA A 197 28.30 7.99 8.11
C ALA A 197 28.92 9.19 8.86
N LYS A 198 28.63 9.33 10.16
CA LYS A 198 29.23 10.34 11.06
C LYS A 198 30.57 9.89 11.66
N ASN A 199 31.09 8.72 11.29
CA ASN A 199 32.27 8.08 11.90
C ASN A 199 32.14 7.81 13.41
N ASP A 200 30.92 7.74 13.94
CA ASP A 200 30.64 7.41 15.34
C ASP A 200 30.33 5.91 15.48
N SER A 201 31.40 5.11 15.50
CA SER A 201 31.30 3.64 15.55
C SER A 201 30.68 3.12 16.85
N GLU A 202 30.86 3.82 17.97
CA GLU A 202 30.30 3.40 19.26
C GLU A 202 28.78 3.60 19.29
N SER A 203 28.28 4.74 18.83
CA SER A 203 26.83 4.97 18.70
C SER A 203 26.22 4.04 17.66
N ALA A 204 26.90 3.79 16.53
CA ALA A 204 26.45 2.84 15.52
C ALA A 204 26.32 1.42 16.09
N LYS A 205 27.33 0.96 16.82
CA LYS A 205 27.33 -0.34 17.50
C LYS A 205 26.16 -0.49 18.47
N LYS A 206 25.87 0.55 19.25
CA LYS A 206 24.73 0.54 20.18
C LYS A 206 23.39 0.45 19.44
N ALA A 207 23.20 1.23 18.38
CA ALA A 207 21.99 1.22 17.58
C ALA A 207 21.78 -0.14 16.89
N TYR A 208 22.81 -0.68 16.21
CA TYR A 208 22.72 -2.00 15.58
C TYR A 208 22.51 -3.13 16.58
N SER A 209 23.11 -3.07 17.77
CA SER A 209 22.89 -4.09 18.81
C SER A 209 21.45 -4.05 19.29
N THR A 210 20.88 -2.85 19.47
CA THR A 210 19.46 -2.68 19.82
C THR A 210 18.56 -3.25 18.73
N ALA A 211 18.85 -2.96 17.45
CA ALA A 211 18.12 -3.54 16.32
C ALA A 211 18.19 -5.08 16.31
N TRP A 212 19.35 -5.65 16.64
CA TRP A 212 19.55 -7.10 16.66
C TRP A 212 18.77 -7.78 17.77
N GLU A 213 18.76 -7.23 18.98
CA GLU A 213 17.99 -7.81 20.09
C GLU A 213 16.49 -7.81 19.81
N LEU A 214 15.95 -6.73 19.24
CA LEU A 214 14.54 -6.67 18.82
C LEU A 214 14.21 -7.73 17.75
N MET A 215 15.12 -7.95 16.79
CA MET A 215 14.96 -8.99 15.77
C MET A 215 15.05 -10.40 16.39
N ARG A 216 15.93 -10.60 17.37
CA ARG A 216 16.10 -11.85 18.11
C ARG A 216 14.84 -12.20 18.89
N GLU A 217 14.25 -11.24 19.60
CA GLU A 217 13.00 -11.41 20.35
C GLU A 217 11.85 -11.86 19.43
N ARG A 218 11.82 -11.35 18.20
CA ARG A 218 10.83 -11.70 17.17
C ARG A 218 11.18 -12.96 16.38
N GLN A 219 12.37 -13.53 16.59
CA GLN A 219 12.91 -14.65 15.83
C GLN A 219 13.05 -14.37 14.32
N GLU A 220 13.29 -13.10 13.97
CA GLU A 220 13.45 -12.63 12.60
C GLU A 220 14.94 -12.53 12.25
N ASN A 221 15.42 -13.36 11.34
CA ASN A 221 16.83 -13.32 10.94
C ASN A 221 17.10 -12.19 9.93
N ARG A 222 18.13 -11.37 10.16
CA ARG A 222 18.58 -10.30 9.24
C ARG A 222 20.09 -10.34 9.03
N ALA A 223 20.53 -11.12 8.02
CA ALA A 223 21.96 -11.37 7.75
C ALA A 223 22.79 -10.09 7.55
N VAL A 224 22.25 -9.08 6.87
CA VAL A 224 22.97 -7.81 6.63
C VAL A 224 23.25 -7.07 7.94
N LEU A 225 22.32 -7.09 8.90
CA LEU A 225 22.51 -6.47 10.21
C LEU A 225 23.60 -7.18 11.02
N ALA A 226 23.65 -8.52 10.96
CA ALA A 226 24.73 -9.30 11.57
C ALA A 226 26.11 -8.93 11.01
N LEU A 227 26.20 -8.72 9.69
CA LEU A 227 27.44 -8.28 9.04
C LEU A 227 27.86 -6.87 9.46
N LYS A 228 26.90 -5.93 9.60
CA LYS A 228 27.15 -4.58 10.13
C LYS A 228 27.67 -4.60 11.57
N LEU A 229 27.16 -5.49 12.41
CA LEU A 229 27.69 -5.70 13.76
C LEU A 229 29.10 -6.30 13.73
N GLN A 230 29.32 -7.29 12.86
CA GLN A 230 30.61 -7.95 12.74
C GLN A 230 31.70 -6.99 12.25
N SER A 231 31.40 -6.09 11.32
CA SER A 231 32.36 -5.06 10.87
C SER A 231 32.75 -4.09 11.99
N LEU A 232 31.93 -3.96 13.02
CA LEU A 232 32.20 -3.20 14.26
C LEU A 232 32.76 -4.08 15.40
N GLY A 233 33.21 -5.29 15.09
CA GLY A 233 33.81 -6.21 16.06
C GLY A 233 32.81 -6.87 17.00
N VAL A 234 31.51 -6.80 16.73
CA VAL A 234 30.45 -7.46 17.51
C VAL A 234 30.02 -8.75 16.81
N ARG A 235 30.21 -9.88 17.47
CA ARG A 235 29.63 -11.15 17.00
C ARG A 235 28.18 -11.24 17.43
N ALA A 236 27.29 -11.11 16.45
CA ALA A 236 25.87 -11.33 16.64
C ALA A 236 25.59 -12.84 16.80
N GLU A 237 24.95 -13.24 17.90
CA GLU A 237 24.57 -14.65 18.09
C GLU A 237 23.44 -15.03 17.12
N PRO A 238 23.53 -16.17 16.41
CA PRO A 238 22.52 -16.56 15.43
C PRO A 238 21.10 -16.59 16.01
N ILE A 239 20.16 -15.92 15.34
CA ILE A 239 18.75 -15.97 15.70
C ILE A 239 18.22 -17.35 15.29
N LYS A 240 17.77 -18.13 16.28
CA LYS A 240 17.18 -19.44 16.04
C LYS A 240 15.80 -19.26 15.42
N VAL A 241 15.72 -19.41 14.10
CA VAL A 241 14.45 -19.43 13.39
C VAL A 241 13.73 -20.73 13.76
N LEU A 242 12.45 -20.66 14.16
CA LEU A 242 11.63 -21.87 14.29
C LEU A 242 11.60 -22.54 12.91
N SER A 243 12.27 -23.69 12.79
CA SER A 243 12.07 -24.59 11.66
C SER A 243 10.58 -24.87 11.59
N ALA A 244 9.93 -24.57 10.46
CA ALA A 244 8.68 -25.22 10.13
C ALA A 244 8.90 -26.72 10.37
N ALA A 245 8.03 -27.34 11.17
CA ALA A 245 8.12 -28.77 11.45
C ALA A 245 8.25 -29.51 10.10
N PRO A 246 9.07 -30.57 10.01
CA PRO A 246 9.11 -31.34 8.78
C PRO A 246 7.69 -31.82 8.50
N THR A 247 7.11 -31.35 7.40
CA THR A 247 5.86 -31.88 6.86
C THR A 247 6.00 -33.38 6.87
N ALA A 248 5.17 -34.06 7.65
CA ALA A 248 5.20 -35.51 7.79
C ALA A 248 5.30 -36.09 6.37
N GLN A 249 6.46 -36.65 6.04
CA GLN A 249 6.62 -37.43 4.83
C GLN A 249 5.57 -38.51 4.91
N ASN A 250 4.63 -38.44 3.99
CA ASN A 250 3.55 -39.37 3.81
C ASN A 250 4.16 -40.77 3.70
N GLN A 251 4.22 -41.50 4.82
CA GLN A 251 4.45 -42.93 4.83
C GLN A 251 3.19 -43.58 4.27
N THR A 252 3.06 -43.57 2.95
CA THR A 252 2.23 -44.53 2.25
C THR A 252 3.15 -45.32 1.33
N ASN A 253 4.01 -46.12 1.97
CA ASN A 253 4.64 -47.25 1.32
C ASN A 253 3.95 -48.50 1.85
N GLN A 254 3.35 -49.24 0.92
CA GLN A 254 3.18 -50.70 0.93
C GLN A 254 2.18 -51.27 1.95
N GLN A 255 0.97 -51.56 1.46
CA GLN A 255 0.46 -52.92 1.31
C GLN A 255 -0.60 -52.96 0.21
#